data_AF-A0A2N9GWN4-F1
#
_entry.id   AF-A0A2N9GWN4-F1
#
_cell.length_a   1.000
_cell.length_b   1.000
_cell.length_c   1.000
_cell.angle_alpha   90.00
_cell.angle_beta   90.00
_cell.angle_gamma   90.00
#
_symmetry.space_group_name_H-M   'P 1'
#
loop_
_entity.id
_entity.type
_entity.pdbx_description
1 polymer ?
#
loop_
_entity_poly.entity_id
_entity_poly.type
_entity_poly.pdbx_seq_one_letter_code
_entity_poly.pdbx_strand_id
1 'polypeptide(L)'
;MGLLNFKLTCASVFRIILFLFLIAAISIACIFFPIEKILKDFLLWLKQDLGPWGPLVLAIAYIPLTIVAVPASVLTLGGGYLFGLPVGFLADSLGATIGATAAFILGRTIGRSYVNSKLQNYPKFQAVAIAIQTSGFKA
;
A
#
# COMPACT_ATOMS: atom_id res chain seq x y z
N MET A 1 -1.52 19.78 -35.99
CA MET A 1 -0.15 19.31 -35.68
C MET A 1 0.52 20.37 -34.81
N GLY A 2 0.29 20.35 -33.49
CA GLY A 2 0.74 21.40 -32.58
C GLY A 2 1.17 20.76 -31.26
N LEU A 3 2.47 20.64 -31.10
CA LEU A 3 3.20 19.90 -30.08
C LEU A 3 2.74 20.21 -28.64
N LEU A 4 2.36 19.15 -27.93
CA LEU A 4 2.13 19.10 -26.49
C LEU A 4 3.39 19.57 -25.74
N ASN A 5 3.37 20.82 -25.27
CA ASN A 5 4.40 21.41 -24.42
C ASN A 5 4.27 20.87 -22.99
N PHE A 6 4.76 19.66 -22.77
CA PHE A 6 4.83 19.03 -21.45
C PHE A 6 6.03 19.62 -20.69
N LYS A 7 5.81 20.68 -19.90
CA LYS A 7 6.81 21.20 -18.95
C LYS A 7 7.04 20.20 -17.82
N LEU A 8 7.74 19.09 -18.10
CA LEU A 8 8.35 18.24 -17.07
C LEU A 8 9.53 19.01 -16.49
N THR A 9 9.32 19.71 -15.38
CA THR A 9 10.42 20.29 -14.61
C THR A 9 11.35 19.15 -14.18
N CYS A 10 12.66 19.30 -14.43
CA CYS A 10 13.69 18.31 -14.08
C CYS A 10 13.59 17.85 -12.60
N ALA A 11 13.15 18.74 -11.70
CA ALA A 11 12.85 18.44 -10.30
C ALA A 11 11.68 17.46 -10.07
N SER A 12 10.66 17.47 -10.94
CA SER A 12 9.53 16.53 -10.89
C SER A 12 9.93 15.15 -11.40
N VAL A 13 10.72 15.10 -12.48
CA VAL A 13 11.30 13.84 -12.98
C VAL A 13 12.25 13.25 -11.94
N PHE A 14 13.09 14.07 -11.30
CA PHE A 14 13.97 13.65 -10.21
C PHE A 14 13.18 13.12 -9.00
N ARG A 15 12.09 13.78 -8.60
CA ARG A 15 11.20 13.27 -7.54
C ARG A 15 10.56 11.93 -7.89
N ILE A 16 10.10 11.76 -9.12
CA ILE A 16 9.49 10.52 -9.60
C ILE A 16 10.54 9.40 -9.62
N ILE A 17 11.73 9.68 -10.14
CA ILE A 17 12.87 8.75 -10.14
C ILE A 17 13.30 8.38 -8.72
N LEU A 18 13.36 9.35 -7.80
CA LEU A 18 13.69 9.11 -6.39
C LEU A 18 12.62 8.23 -5.72
N PHE A 19 11.34 8.46 -6.02
CA PHE A 19 10.23 7.66 -5.49
C PHE A 19 10.27 6.23 -6.03
N LEU A 20 10.50 6.08 -7.35
CA LEU A 20 10.72 4.78 -7.99
C LEU A 20 11.95 4.06 -7.44
N PHE A 21 13.04 4.78 -7.18
CA PHE A 21 14.25 4.25 -6.58
C PHE A 21 14.03 3.83 -5.13
N LEU A 22 13.28 4.60 -4.34
CA LEU A 22 12.89 4.24 -2.98
C LEU A 22 12.02 2.99 -2.97
N ILE A 23 11.01 2.92 -3.84
CA ILE A 23 10.16 1.73 -3.98
C ILE A 23 11.00 0.53 -4.42
N ALA A 24 11.89 0.70 -5.42
CA ALA A 24 12.77 -0.37 -5.87
C ALA A 24 13.73 -0.81 -4.77
N ALA A 25 14.34 0.11 -4.02
CA ALA A 25 15.23 -0.20 -2.90
C ALA A 25 14.49 -0.90 -1.76
N ILE A 26 13.26 -0.49 -1.45
CA ILE A 26 12.39 -1.16 -0.47
C ILE A 26 12.01 -2.57 -0.95
N SER A 27 11.66 -2.73 -2.23
CA SER A 27 11.36 -4.04 -2.83
C SER A 27 12.58 -4.95 -2.85
N ILE A 28 13.75 -4.43 -3.24
CA ILE A 28 15.02 -5.17 -3.27
C ILE A 28 15.44 -5.53 -1.85
N ALA A 29 15.33 -4.62 -0.89
CA ALA A 29 15.55 -4.92 0.52
C ALA A 29 14.55 -5.98 1.00
N CYS A 30 13.28 -5.90 0.63
CA CYS A 30 12.29 -6.94 1.00
C CYS A 30 12.63 -8.32 0.41
N ILE A 31 13.26 -8.37 -0.77
CA ILE A 31 13.69 -9.61 -1.43
C ILE A 31 15.02 -10.13 -0.83
N PHE A 32 15.95 -9.24 -0.48
CA PHE A 32 17.27 -9.62 0.05
C PHE A 32 17.29 -9.87 1.57
N PHE A 33 16.38 -9.26 2.32
CA PHE A 33 16.32 -9.40 3.77
C PHE A 33 15.58 -10.70 4.14
N PRO A 34 15.91 -11.39 5.25
CA PRO A 34 15.34 -12.68 5.66
C PRO A 34 13.87 -12.61 6.12
N ILE A 35 13.05 -11.75 5.50
CA ILE A 35 11.60 -11.64 5.70
C ILE A 35 10.92 -12.97 5.36
N GLU A 36 11.41 -13.68 4.35
CA GLU A 36 10.90 -15.01 4.01
C GLU A 36 11.11 -16.02 5.15
N LYS A 37 12.25 -15.96 5.87
CA LYS A 37 12.49 -16.79 7.05
C LYS A 37 11.55 -16.41 8.19
N ILE A 38 11.40 -15.12 8.48
CA ILE A 38 10.51 -14.64 9.54
C ILE A 38 9.06 -15.07 9.28
N LEU A 39 8.59 -14.94 8.03
CA LEU A 39 7.26 -15.37 7.61
C LEU A 39 7.08 -16.88 7.72
N LYS A 40 8.10 -17.68 7.34
CA LYS A 40 8.10 -19.14 7.47
C LYS A 40 8.08 -19.58 8.94
N ASP A 41 8.89 -18.95 9.79
CA ASP A 41 8.93 -19.21 11.23
C ASP A 41 7.60 -18.83 11.89
N PHE A 42 7.01 -17.71 11.48
CA PHE A 42 5.67 -17.31 11.92
C PHE A 42 4.58 -18.29 11.49
N LEU A 43 4.65 -18.82 10.27
CA LEU A 43 3.73 -19.85 9.77
C LEU A 43 3.90 -21.19 10.53
N LEU A 44 5.13 -21.57 10.85
CA LEU A 44 5.42 -22.75 11.68
C LEU A 44 4.86 -22.59 13.10
N TRP A 45 5.05 -21.40 13.69
CA TRP A 45 4.48 -21.04 14.98
C TRP A 45 2.95 -21.08 14.97
N LEU A 46 2.32 -20.50 13.94
CA LEU A 46 0.88 -20.56 13.71
C LEU A 46 0.35 -21.99 13.65
N LYS A 47 1.09 -22.91 13.04
CA LYS A 47 0.74 -24.33 12.97
C LYS A 47 0.87 -25.02 14.32
N GLN A 48 1.95 -24.76 15.05
CA GLN A 48 2.27 -25.46 16.30
C GLN A 48 1.43 -24.98 17.48
N ASP A 49 1.26 -23.66 17.65
CA ASP A 49 0.65 -23.09 18.86
C ASP A 49 -0.82 -22.69 18.69
N LEU A 50 -1.27 -22.38 17.46
CA LEU A 50 -2.61 -21.79 17.24
C LEU A 50 -3.63 -22.71 16.57
N GLY A 51 -3.20 -23.73 15.83
CA GLY A 51 -4.08 -24.75 15.21
C GLY A 51 -5.36 -24.16 14.60
N PRO A 52 -6.56 -24.31 15.22
CA PRO A 52 -7.83 -23.77 14.70
C PRO A 52 -7.91 -22.23 14.59
N TRP A 53 -7.18 -21.49 15.43
CA TRP A 53 -7.18 -20.01 15.44
C TRP A 53 -6.19 -19.39 14.47
N GLY A 54 -5.34 -20.21 13.85
CA GLY A 54 -4.31 -19.76 12.92
C GLY A 54 -4.82 -18.87 11.76
N PRO A 55 -5.97 -19.17 11.12
CA PRO A 55 -6.52 -18.33 10.06
C PRO A 55 -6.87 -16.91 10.52
N LEU A 56 -7.37 -16.75 11.74
CA LEU A 56 -7.72 -15.43 12.29
C LEU A 56 -6.46 -14.56 12.46
N VAL A 57 -5.40 -15.15 13.00
CA VAL A 57 -4.14 -14.44 13.23
C VAL A 57 -3.40 -14.18 11.93
N LEU A 58 -3.54 -15.07 10.93
CA LEU A 58 -3.04 -14.83 9.58
C LEU A 58 -3.74 -13.63 8.93
N ALA A 59 -5.06 -13.51 9.06
CA ALA A 59 -5.81 -12.34 8.57
C ALA A 59 -5.39 -11.03 9.25
N ILE A 60 -5.17 -11.06 10.58
CA ILE A 60 -4.70 -9.89 11.34
C ILE A 60 -3.27 -9.50 10.92
N ALA A 61 -2.38 -10.48 10.77
CA ALA A 61 -1.01 -10.25 10.30
C ALA A 61 -0.97 -9.69 8.87
N TYR A 62 -1.98 -10.00 8.05
CA TYR A 62 -2.11 -9.46 6.70
C TYR A 62 -2.28 -7.93 6.68
N ILE A 63 -3.06 -7.37 7.61
CA ILE A 63 -3.38 -5.93 7.68
C ILE A 63 -2.12 -5.02 7.63
N PRO A 64 -1.14 -5.15 8.55
CA PRO A 64 0.06 -4.33 8.51
C PRO A 64 0.95 -4.63 7.30
N LEU A 65 0.99 -5.89 6.83
CA LEU A 65 1.72 -6.24 5.60
C LEU A 65 1.15 -5.49 4.39
N THR A 66 -0.17 -5.40 4.27
CA THR A 66 -0.86 -4.65 3.21
C THR A 66 -0.57 -3.15 3.30
N ILE A 67 -0.50 -2.59 4.52
CA ILE A 67 -0.18 -1.17 4.72
C ILE A 67 1.26 -0.85 4.31
N VAL A 68 2.20 -1.76 4.59
CA VAL A 68 3.63 -1.60 4.28
C VAL A 68 3.97 -2.05 2.85
N ALA A 69 3.00 -2.58 2.09
CA ALA A 69 3.18 -3.13 0.75
C ALA A 69 4.25 -4.24 0.69
N VAL A 70 4.32 -5.05 1.75
CA VAL A 70 5.24 -6.20 1.83
C VAL A 70 4.73 -7.32 0.92
N PRO A 71 5.61 -8.07 0.21
CA PRO A 71 5.19 -9.21 -0.59
C PRO A 71 4.51 -10.28 0.28
N ALA A 72 3.20 -10.39 0.12
CA ALA A 72 2.35 -11.25 0.94
C ALA A 72 2.22 -12.69 0.41
N SER A 73 2.91 -13.00 -0.70
CA SER A 73 2.92 -14.30 -1.35
C SER A 73 3.23 -15.46 -0.41
N VAL A 74 4.18 -15.28 0.53
CA VAL A 74 4.55 -16.30 1.51
C VAL A 74 3.40 -16.58 2.48
N LEU A 75 2.67 -15.55 2.91
CA LEU A 75 1.56 -15.71 3.86
C LEU A 75 0.33 -16.31 3.18
N THR A 76 0.03 -15.91 1.95
CA THR A 76 -1.07 -16.47 1.14
C THR A 76 -0.81 -17.95 0.81
N LEU A 77 0.39 -18.27 0.31
CA LEU A 77 0.76 -19.65 -0.04
C LEU A 77 0.92 -20.52 1.22
N GLY A 78 1.56 -19.99 2.25
CA GLY A 78 1.75 -20.67 3.53
C GLY A 78 0.42 -20.91 4.26
N GLY A 79 -0.47 -19.92 4.26
CA GLY A 79 -1.80 -20.04 4.84
C GLY A 79 -2.67 -21.06 4.12
N GLY A 80 -2.67 -21.04 2.78
CA GLY A 80 -3.38 -22.04 1.96
C GLY A 80 -2.81 -23.46 2.14
N TYR A 81 -1.49 -23.60 2.28
CA TYR A 81 -0.83 -24.88 2.53
C TYR A 81 -1.10 -25.42 3.95
N LEU A 82 -1.10 -24.56 4.97
CA LEU A 82 -1.23 -24.97 6.37
C LEU A 82 -2.68 -25.15 6.84
N PHE A 83 -3.60 -24.28 6.41
CA PHE A 83 -4.99 -24.26 6.87
C PHE A 83 -5.98 -24.76 5.81
N GLY A 84 -5.49 -25.10 4.61
CA GLY A 84 -6.30 -25.49 3.47
C GLY A 84 -6.75 -24.30 2.62
N LEU A 85 -6.99 -24.58 1.34
CA LEU A 85 -7.31 -23.58 0.33
C LEU A 85 -8.53 -22.69 0.69
N PRO A 86 -9.71 -23.23 1.08
CA PRO A 86 -10.90 -22.39 1.30
C PRO A 86 -10.78 -21.50 2.54
N VAL A 87 -10.18 -22.00 3.62
CA VAL A 87 -10.02 -21.26 4.88
C VAL A 87 -8.93 -20.21 4.76
N GLY A 88 -7.79 -20.58 4.17
CA GLY A 88 -6.70 -19.64 3.88
C GLY A 88 -7.15 -18.52 2.95
N PHE A 89 -7.91 -18.85 1.89
CA PHE A 89 -8.45 -17.86 0.95
C PHE A 89 -9.41 -16.87 1.61
N LEU A 90 -10.34 -17.34 2.45
CA LEU A 90 -11.27 -16.45 3.16
C LEU A 90 -10.55 -15.54 4.15
N ALA A 91 -9.62 -16.09 4.94
CA ALA A 91 -8.82 -15.31 5.88
C ALA A 91 -7.99 -14.24 5.16
N ASP A 92 -7.34 -14.63 4.06
CA ASP A 92 -6.53 -13.74 3.23
C ASP A 92 -7.38 -12.63 2.60
N SER A 93 -8.51 -12.98 1.96
CA SER A 93 -9.40 -12.00 1.32
C SER A 93 -9.95 -10.97 2.32
N LEU A 94 -10.36 -11.40 3.51
CA LEU A 94 -10.81 -10.50 4.57
C LEU A 94 -9.67 -9.63 5.11
N GLY A 95 -8.51 -10.23 5.39
CA GLY A 95 -7.32 -9.51 5.84
C GLY A 95 -6.86 -8.45 4.83
N ALA A 96 -6.84 -8.80 3.54
CA ALA A 96 -6.51 -7.90 2.45
C ALA A 96 -7.54 -6.77 2.29
N THR A 97 -8.83 -7.08 2.36
CA THR A 97 -9.90 -6.07 2.24
C THR A 97 -9.84 -5.07 3.40
N ILE A 98 -9.67 -5.55 4.63
CA ILE A 98 -9.56 -4.71 5.83
C ILE A 98 -8.25 -3.91 5.79
N GLY A 99 -7.14 -4.56 5.42
CA GLY A 99 -5.83 -3.92 5.28
C GLY A 99 -5.82 -2.81 4.23
N ALA A 100 -6.41 -3.05 3.05
CA ALA A 100 -6.57 -2.06 2.01
C ALA A 100 -7.48 -0.90 2.45
N THR A 101 -8.58 -1.20 3.15
CA THR A 101 -9.46 -0.18 3.72
C THR A 101 -8.73 0.69 4.74
N ALA A 102 -7.94 0.08 5.63
CA ALA A 102 -7.14 0.78 6.61
C ALA A 102 -6.05 1.64 5.94
N ALA A 103 -5.32 1.09 4.99
CA ALA A 103 -4.33 1.81 4.20
C ALA A 103 -4.95 3.02 3.47
N PHE A 104 -6.16 2.86 2.91
CA PHE A 104 -6.90 3.94 2.26
C PHE A 104 -7.30 5.04 3.25
N ILE A 105 -7.82 4.70 4.44
CA ILE A 105 -8.21 5.68 5.46
C ILE A 105 -6.98 6.42 5.98
N LEU A 106 -5.88 5.72 6.23
CA LEU A 106 -4.61 6.32 6.65
C LEU A 106 -4.06 7.28 5.57
N GLY A 107 -4.07 6.85 4.31
CA GLY A 107 -3.71 7.71 3.18
C GLY A 107 -4.63 8.92 3.03
N ARG A 108 -5.94 8.76 3.27
CA ARG A 108 -6.92 9.84 3.18
C ARG A 108 -6.82 10.85 4.33
N THR A 109 -6.49 10.42 5.53
CA THR A 109 -6.40 11.29 6.71
C THR A 109 -5.04 11.99 6.77
N ILE A 110 -3.96 11.20 6.83
CA ILE A 110 -2.59 11.69 6.96
C ILE A 110 -2.12 12.29 5.64
N GLY A 111 -2.35 11.58 4.53
CA GLY A 111 -1.92 12.02 3.20
C GLY A 111 -2.62 13.31 2.76
N ARG A 112 -3.90 13.51 3.09
CA ARG A 112 -4.61 14.76 2.73
C ARG A 112 -4.02 15.98 3.43
N SER A 113 -3.69 15.87 4.72
CA SER A 113 -3.04 16.97 5.46
C SER A 113 -1.66 17.28 4.88
N TYR A 114 -0.87 16.25 4.59
CA TYR A 114 0.46 16.39 3.97
C TYR A 114 0.39 17.04 2.58
N VAL A 115 -0.54 16.59 1.74
CA VAL A 115 -0.75 17.13 0.39
C VAL A 115 -1.24 18.58 0.47
N ASN A 116 -2.21 18.89 1.32
CA ASN A 116 -2.69 20.27 1.50
C ASN A 116 -1.57 21.21 1.96
N SER A 117 -0.75 20.81 2.93
CA SER A 117 0.40 21.59 3.39
C SER A 117 1.43 21.84 2.28
N LYS A 118 1.70 20.85 1.43
CA LYS A 118 2.58 21.03 0.26
C LYS A 118 1.96 21.90 -0.83
N LEU A 119 0.67 21.76 -1.08
CA LEU A 119 -0.05 22.51 -2.13
C LEU A 119 -0.30 23.97 -1.77
N GLN A 120 -0.28 24.36 -0.48
CA GLN A 120 -0.35 25.76 -0.07
C GLN A 120 0.77 26.62 -0.68
N ASN A 121 1.91 26.01 -1.04
CA ASN A 121 3.04 26.70 -1.65
C ASN A 121 2.92 26.82 -3.19
N TYR A 122 1.85 26.30 -3.81
CA TYR A 122 1.68 26.30 -5.27
C TYR A 122 0.48 27.17 -5.72
N PRO A 123 0.72 28.45 -6.12
CA PRO A 123 -0.35 29.39 -6.46
C PRO A 123 -1.20 28.96 -7.67
N LYS A 124 -0.62 28.20 -8.62
CA LYS A 124 -1.38 27.62 -9.74
C LYS A 124 -2.46 26.63 -9.30
N PHE A 125 -2.20 25.86 -8.24
CA PHE A 125 -3.15 24.88 -7.71
C PHE A 125 -4.30 25.58 -6.97
N GLN A 126 -4.00 26.66 -6.25
CA GLN A 126 -5.01 27.50 -5.61
C GLN A 126 -5.91 28.19 -6.64
N ALA A 127 -5.34 28.74 -7.72
CA ALA A 127 -6.13 29.36 -8.78
C ALA A 127 -7.11 28.37 -9.44
N VAL A 128 -6.68 27.13 -9.69
CA VAL A 128 -7.55 26.07 -10.21
C VAL A 128 -8.61 25.66 -9.17
N ALA A 129 -8.24 25.52 -7.89
CA ALA A 129 -9.19 25.18 -6.83
C ALA A 129 -10.27 26.27 -6.65
N ILE A 130 -9.88 27.54 -6.73
CA ILE A 130 -10.79 28.69 -6.71
C ILE A 130 -11.70 28.66 -7.93
N ALA A 131 -11.14 28.47 -9.13
CA ALA A 131 -11.92 28.42 -10.38
C ALA A 131 -12.95 27.27 -10.39
N ILE A 132 -12.62 26.11 -9.81
CA ILE A 132 -13.55 24.99 -9.66
C ILE A 132 -14.65 25.32 -8.63
N GLN A 133 -14.34 26.06 -7.57
CA GLN A 133 -15.35 26.51 -6.59
C GLN A 133 -16.31 27.55 -7.18
N THR A 134 -15.81 28.54 -7.93
CA THR A 134 -16.66 29.57 -8.56
C THR A 134 -17.39 29.08 -9.81
N SER A 135 -16.84 28.08 -10.51
CA SER A 135 -17.46 27.49 -11.70
C SER A 135 -18.14 26.15 -11.40
N GLY A 136 -18.45 25.88 -10.12
CA GLY A 136 -18.92 24.60 -9.61
C GLY A 136 -19.92 23.94 -10.56
N PHE A 137 -19.53 22.75 -11.04
CA PHE A 137 -20.23 21.90 -12.02
C PHE A 137 -21.59 22.46 -12.44
N LYS A 138 -21.61 23.23 -13.54
CA LYS A 138 -22.81 23.34 -14.36
C LYS A 138 -23.04 21.96 -14.99
N ALA A 139 -23.71 21.09 -14.24
CA ALA A 139 -24.41 19.93 -14.77
C ALA A 139 -25.74 20.40 -15.38
#